data_AF-A0A345IKG0-F1
#
_entry.id   AF-A0A345IKG0-F1
#
_cell.length_a   1.000
_cell.length_b   1.000
_cell.length_c   1.000
_cell.angle_alpha   90.00
_cell.angle_beta   90.00
_cell.angle_gamma   90.00
#
_symmetry.space_group_name_H-M   'P 1'
#
loop_
_entity.id
_entity.type
_entity.pdbx_description
1 polymer ?
#
loop_
_entity_poly.entity_id
_entity_poly.type
_entity_poly.pdbx_seq_one_letter_code
_entity_poly.pdbx_strand_id
1 'polypeptide(L)'
;MRGLWLLLPLLLTACQDREARAQNAELSRRVAALEAEVQALRKDRASPPALTPPADAAAVTARAAARNCATQLARTLEDYRRGSLEGRYPGAAEVSLPPPCQNQTVRWQTRTAQAYAFSVVGEDGQVLAGGEGP
;
A
#
# COMPACT_ATOMS: atom_id res chain seq x y z
N MET A 1 -24.72 -67.29 -46.81
CA MET A 1 -24.87 -66.48 -45.57
C MET A 1 -23.51 -65.89 -45.15
N ARG A 2 -22.96 -64.92 -45.91
CA ARG A 2 -21.58 -64.42 -45.71
C ARG A 2 -21.45 -62.88 -45.84
N GLY A 3 -22.57 -62.16 -45.94
CA GLY A 3 -22.61 -60.69 -46.10
C GLY A 3 -23.15 -59.92 -44.88
N LEU A 4 -23.71 -60.62 -43.88
CA LEU A 4 -24.31 -59.98 -42.70
C LEU A 4 -23.29 -59.66 -41.58
N TRP A 5 -22.08 -60.19 -41.68
CA TRP A 5 -21.04 -60.05 -40.65
C TRP A 5 -20.13 -58.82 -40.81
N LEU A 6 -20.25 -58.08 -41.92
CA LEU A 6 -19.46 -56.86 -42.19
C LEU A 6 -20.22 -55.56 -41.90
N LEU A 7 -21.53 -55.62 -41.63
CA LEU A 7 -22.36 -54.42 -41.35
C LEU A 7 -22.33 -53.99 -39.87
N LEU A 8 -22.06 -54.92 -38.95
CA LEU A 8 -21.96 -54.61 -37.51
C LEU A 8 -20.81 -53.64 -37.14
N PRO A 9 -19.57 -53.79 -37.64
CA PRO A 9 -18.48 -52.89 -37.24
C PRO A 9 -18.67 -51.46 -37.77
N LEU A 10 -19.29 -51.28 -38.94
CA LEU A 10 -19.56 -49.94 -39.52
C LEU A 10 -20.59 -49.14 -38.72
N LEU A 11 -21.59 -49.81 -38.13
CA LEU A 11 -22.59 -49.17 -37.28
C LEU A 11 -22.01 -48.73 -35.92
N LEU A 12 -21.06 -49.52 -35.39
CA LEU A 12 -20.36 -49.21 -34.14
C LEU A 12 -19.41 -48.01 -34.31
N THR A 13 -18.69 -47.92 -35.43
CA THR A 13 -17.80 -46.78 -35.71
C THR A 13 -18.56 -45.47 -35.96
N ALA A 14 -19.75 -45.53 -36.58
CA ALA A 14 -20.57 -44.35 -36.83
C ALA A 14 -21.20 -43.75 -35.55
N CYS A 15 -21.52 -44.60 -34.57
CA CYS A 15 -21.95 -44.13 -33.24
C CYS A 15 -20.80 -43.50 -32.45
N GLN A 16 -19.62 -44.14 -32.44
CA GLN A 16 -18.43 -43.60 -31.77
C GLN A 16 -17.99 -42.25 -32.35
N ASP A 17 -18.07 -42.09 -33.67
CA ASP A 17 -17.74 -40.83 -34.35
C ASP A 17 -18.72 -39.69 -34.02
N ARG A 18 -20.03 -39.99 -33.90
CA ARG A 18 -21.03 -39.01 -33.44
C ARG A 18 -20.82 -38.61 -31.99
N GLU A 19 -20.50 -39.56 -31.13
CA GLU A 19 -20.26 -39.32 -29.71
C GLU A 19 -18.97 -38.50 -29.48
N ALA A 20 -17.89 -38.82 -30.21
CA ALA A 20 -16.65 -38.05 -30.18
C ALA A 20 -16.83 -36.60 -30.69
N ARG A 21 -17.69 -36.38 -31.70
CA ARG A 21 -18.03 -35.02 -32.15
C ARG A 21 -18.87 -34.25 -31.14
N ALA A 22 -19.81 -34.92 -30.45
CA ALA A 22 -20.60 -34.30 -29.40
C ALA A 22 -19.73 -33.87 -28.20
N GLN A 23 -18.79 -34.72 -27.78
CA GLN A 23 -17.84 -34.41 -26.72
C GLN A 23 -16.90 -33.26 -27.10
N ASN A 24 -16.39 -33.24 -28.34
CA ASN A 24 -15.57 -32.12 -28.83
C ASN A 24 -16.36 -30.81 -28.91
N ALA A 25 -17.63 -30.85 -29.30
CA ALA A 25 -18.48 -29.65 -29.34
C ALA A 25 -18.71 -29.07 -27.94
N GLU A 26 -18.94 -29.93 -26.95
CA GLU A 26 -19.09 -29.52 -25.54
C GLU A 26 -17.78 -28.95 -24.98
N LEU A 27 -16.64 -29.60 -25.24
CA LEU A 27 -15.33 -29.09 -24.83
C LEU A 27 -15.04 -27.73 -25.48
N SER A 28 -15.34 -27.57 -26.77
CA SER A 28 -15.15 -26.31 -27.49
C SER A 28 -15.98 -25.17 -26.89
N ARG A 29 -17.22 -25.45 -26.45
CA ARG A 29 -18.06 -24.46 -25.76
C ARG A 29 -17.47 -24.03 -24.42
N ARG A 30 -16.96 -24.98 -23.63
CA ARG A 30 -16.34 -24.69 -22.34
C ARG A 30 -15.06 -23.87 -22.49
N VAL A 31 -14.24 -24.22 -23.47
CA VAL A 31 -13.02 -23.47 -23.79
C VAL A 31 -13.38 -22.04 -24.19
N ALA A 32 -14.36 -21.85 -25.07
CA ALA A 32 -14.80 -20.51 -25.47
C ALA A 32 -15.34 -19.68 -24.29
N ALA A 33 -16.09 -20.30 -23.36
CA ALA A 33 -16.57 -19.63 -22.16
C ALA A 33 -15.42 -19.22 -21.22
N LEU A 34 -14.46 -20.13 -20.98
CA LEU A 34 -13.29 -19.86 -20.15
C LEU A 34 -12.38 -18.81 -20.77
N GLU A 35 -12.18 -18.84 -22.09
CA GLU A 35 -11.40 -17.82 -22.80
C GLU A 35 -12.06 -16.44 -22.72
N ALA A 36 -13.40 -16.37 -22.83
CA ALA A 36 -14.14 -15.12 -22.64
C ALA A 36 -14.02 -14.59 -21.21
N GLU A 37 -14.10 -15.46 -20.21
CA GLU A 37 -13.93 -15.11 -18.80
C GLU A 37 -12.50 -14.63 -18.50
N VAL A 38 -11.49 -15.34 -19.02
CA VAL A 38 -10.08 -14.92 -18.90
C VAL A 38 -9.85 -13.57 -19.60
N GLN A 39 -10.45 -13.34 -20.77
CA GLN A 39 -10.35 -12.04 -21.44
C GLN A 39 -11.04 -10.93 -20.65
N ALA A 40 -12.19 -11.20 -20.02
CA ALA A 40 -12.88 -10.24 -19.16
C ALA A 40 -12.02 -9.91 -17.93
N LEU A 41 -11.50 -10.92 -17.23
CA LEU A 41 -10.60 -10.75 -16.09
C LEU A 41 -9.29 -10.03 -16.46
N ARG A 42 -8.77 -10.26 -17.67
CA ARG A 42 -7.60 -9.53 -18.18
C ARG A 42 -7.93 -8.08 -18.52
N LYS A 43 -9.11 -7.77 -19.04
CA LYS A 43 -9.57 -6.38 -19.27
C LYS A 43 -9.76 -5.63 -17.95
N ASP A 44 -10.34 -6.29 -16.94
CA ASP A 44 -10.50 -5.73 -15.60
C ASP A 44 -9.15 -5.50 -14.91
N ARG A 45 -8.14 -6.33 -15.19
CA ARG A 45 -6.76 -6.12 -14.72
C ARG A 45 -5.93 -5.15 -15.56
N ALA A 46 -6.24 -4.96 -16.84
CA ALA A 46 -5.52 -4.07 -17.75
C ALA A 46 -5.79 -2.58 -17.47
N SER A 47 -6.86 -2.29 -16.74
CA SER A 47 -7.04 -1.04 -16.02
C SER A 47 -6.74 -1.30 -14.55
N PRO A 48 -5.48 -1.40 -14.11
CA PRO A 48 -5.21 -1.25 -12.69
C PRO A 48 -5.88 0.08 -12.29
N PRO A 49 -6.70 0.14 -11.22
CA PRO A 49 -7.02 1.42 -10.64
C PRO A 49 -5.66 2.07 -10.41
N ALA A 50 -5.43 3.24 -10.99
CA ALA A 50 -4.24 4.00 -10.68
C ALA A 50 -4.21 4.05 -9.15
N LEU A 51 -3.26 3.33 -8.54
CA LEU A 51 -2.97 3.40 -7.11
C LEU A 51 -2.30 4.76 -6.85
N THR A 52 -2.86 5.84 -7.38
CA THR A 52 -2.87 7.12 -6.72
C THR A 52 -3.53 6.85 -5.37
N PRO A 53 -2.77 6.92 -4.26
CA PRO A 53 -3.40 6.98 -2.96
C PRO A 53 -4.49 8.07 -3.06
N PRO A 54 -5.67 7.89 -2.45
CA PRO A 54 -6.64 8.99 -2.39
C PRO A 54 -5.87 10.23 -1.92
N ALA A 55 -6.15 11.42 -2.48
CA ALA A 55 -5.37 12.64 -2.21
C ALA A 55 -5.15 12.89 -0.70
N ASP A 56 -6.03 12.33 0.13
CA ASP A 56 -5.99 12.36 1.58
C ASP A 56 -4.98 11.38 2.24
N ALA A 57 -4.64 10.25 1.62
CA ALA A 57 -3.72 9.27 2.20
C ALA A 57 -2.30 9.82 2.37
N ALA A 58 -1.79 10.55 1.36
CA ALA A 58 -0.49 11.21 1.48
C ALA A 58 -0.50 12.28 2.58
N ALA A 59 -1.57 13.07 2.68
CA ALA A 59 -1.74 14.08 3.72
C ALA A 59 -1.84 13.46 5.13
N VAL A 60 -2.57 12.35 5.27
CA VAL A 60 -2.67 11.60 6.53
C VAL A 60 -1.33 11.01 6.93
N THR A 61 -0.60 10.39 5.99
CA THR A 61 0.74 9.86 6.25
C THR A 61 1.71 10.96 6.65
N ALA A 62 1.71 12.11 5.95
CA ALA A 62 2.56 13.26 6.29
C ALA A 62 2.25 13.79 7.69
N ARG A 63 0.97 13.95 8.04
CA ARG A 63 0.55 14.38 9.37
C ARG A 63 0.91 13.37 10.46
N ALA A 64 0.78 12.07 10.19
CA ALA A 64 1.18 11.02 11.12
C ALA A 64 2.70 11.02 11.36
N ALA A 65 3.50 11.15 10.31
CA ALA A 65 4.96 11.26 10.41
C ALA A 65 5.36 12.51 11.20
N ALA A 66 4.75 13.67 10.90
CA ALA A 66 5.00 14.92 11.62
C ALA A 66 4.66 14.82 13.12
N ARG A 67 3.54 14.17 13.46
CA ARG A 67 3.17 13.90 14.86
C ARG A 67 4.17 13.01 15.56
N ASN A 68 4.63 11.93 14.92
CA ASN A 68 5.64 11.05 15.49
C ASN A 68 6.96 11.80 15.75
N CYS A 69 7.40 12.64 14.79
CA CYS A 69 8.53 13.54 15.00
C CYS A 69 8.31 14.46 16.20
N ALA A 70 7.17 15.18 16.25
CA ALA A 70 6.90 16.12 17.34
C ALA A 70 6.90 15.44 18.71
N THR A 71 6.26 14.28 18.85
CA THR A 71 6.25 13.52 20.10
C THR A 71 7.65 13.08 20.52
N GLN A 72 8.46 12.57 19.59
CA GLN A 72 9.81 12.09 19.90
C GLN A 72 10.78 13.22 20.20
N LEU A 73 10.65 14.37 19.52
CA LEU A 73 11.43 15.55 19.81
C LEU A 73 11.09 16.11 21.19
N ALA A 74 9.81 16.31 21.48
CA ALA A 74 9.36 16.76 22.81
C ALA A 74 9.88 15.83 23.92
N ARG A 75 9.77 14.51 23.72
CA ARG A 75 10.31 13.53 24.66
C ARG A 75 11.83 13.65 24.81
N THR A 76 12.57 13.80 23.72
CA THR A 76 14.03 13.96 23.76
C THR A 76 14.44 15.21 24.53
N LEU A 77 13.72 16.32 24.36
CA LEU A 77 13.94 17.56 25.11
C LEU A 77 13.67 17.36 26.61
N GLU A 78 12.57 16.72 26.96
CA GLU A 78 12.26 16.40 28.36
C GLU A 78 13.26 15.42 28.97
N ASP A 79 13.70 14.42 28.22
CA ASP A 79 14.66 13.42 28.68
C ASP A 79 16.02 14.09 28.96
N TYR A 80 16.45 15.01 28.08
CA TYR A 80 17.62 15.85 28.32
C TYR A 80 17.44 16.69 29.59
N ARG A 81 16.30 17.38 29.73
CA ARG A 81 16.04 18.22 30.91
C ARG A 81 16.10 17.43 32.21
N ARG A 82 15.51 16.22 32.24
CA ARG A 82 15.53 15.34 33.42
C ARG A 82 16.93 14.77 33.69
N GLY A 83 17.75 14.59 32.67
CA GLY A 83 19.14 14.13 32.80
C GLY A 83 20.14 15.25 33.13
N SER A 84 19.77 16.51 32.90
CA SER A 84 20.60 17.67 33.18
C SER A 84 20.66 17.98 34.68
N LEU A 85 21.87 18.24 35.21
CA LEU A 85 22.08 18.66 36.59
C LEU A 85 21.31 19.94 36.95
N GLU A 86 21.20 20.87 35.99
CA GLU A 86 20.52 22.15 36.17
C GLU A 86 19.02 22.10 35.85
N GLY A 87 18.49 20.95 35.43
CA GLY A 87 17.10 20.84 34.99
C GLY A 87 16.75 21.71 33.77
N ARG A 88 17.71 21.97 32.88
CA ARG A 88 17.56 22.84 31.70
C ARG A 88 17.35 22.07 30.39
N TYR A 89 16.71 22.71 29.42
CA TYR A 89 16.66 22.22 28.05
C TYR A 89 17.99 22.42 27.30
N PRO A 90 18.23 21.63 26.24
CA PRO A 90 19.43 21.75 25.43
C PRO A 90 19.41 22.99 24.54
N GLY A 91 20.58 23.60 24.36
CA GLY A 91 20.82 24.66 23.39
C GLY A 91 20.93 24.15 21.94
N ALA A 92 21.11 25.07 21.00
CA ALA A 92 21.12 24.78 19.56
C ALA A 92 22.12 23.70 19.13
N ALA A 93 23.33 23.75 19.67
CA ALA A 93 24.41 22.83 19.34
C ALA A 93 24.32 21.50 20.10
N GLU A 94 23.43 21.39 21.09
CA GLU A 94 23.28 20.21 21.96
C GLU A 94 22.10 19.32 21.54
N VAL A 95 21.20 19.82 20.67
CA VAL A 95 20.07 19.05 20.14
C VAL A 95 20.47 18.35 18.85
N SER A 96 20.56 17.01 18.91
CA SER A 96 20.46 16.18 17.72
C SER A 96 18.99 15.83 17.47
N LEU A 97 18.52 15.99 16.24
CA LEU A 97 17.14 15.62 15.91
C LEU A 97 16.97 14.10 15.97
N PRO A 98 15.91 13.59 16.62
CA PRO A 98 15.67 12.16 16.69
C PRO A 98 15.36 11.60 15.28
N PRO A 99 15.57 10.30 15.03
CA PRO A 99 15.43 9.71 13.69
C PRO A 99 14.13 10.06 12.94
N PRO A 100 12.94 10.08 13.59
CA PRO A 100 11.69 10.46 12.91
C PRO A 100 11.65 11.90 12.41
N CYS A 101 12.52 12.78 12.92
CA CYS A 101 12.61 14.19 12.54
C CYS A 101 13.68 14.49 11.50
N GLN A 102 14.55 13.55 11.12
CA GLN A 102 15.67 13.83 10.21
C GLN A 102 15.20 14.23 8.80
N ASN A 103 14.06 13.71 8.37
CA ASN A 103 13.44 14.03 7.08
C ASN A 103 12.25 15.00 7.24
N GLN A 104 12.18 15.74 8.34
CA GLN A 104 11.10 16.68 8.64
C GLN A 104 11.66 18.09 8.78
N THR A 105 10.87 19.09 8.38
CA THR A 105 11.25 20.49 8.60
C THR A 105 10.76 20.93 9.97
N VAL A 106 11.68 21.09 10.93
CA VAL A 106 11.38 21.59 12.28
C VAL A 106 11.69 23.08 12.34
N ARG A 107 10.68 23.90 12.63
CA ARG A 107 10.82 25.34 12.87
C ARG A 107 10.69 25.59 14.37
N TRP A 108 11.72 26.20 14.95
CA TRP A 108 11.73 26.60 16.36
C TRP A 108 11.14 28.00 16.52
N GLN A 109 10.18 28.16 17.43
CA GLN A 109 9.68 29.47 17.88
C GLN A 109 10.37 29.89 19.18
N THR A 110 10.52 28.94 20.11
CA THR A 110 11.17 29.15 21.40
C THR A 110 12.17 28.03 21.64
N ARG A 111 13.39 28.38 22.05
CA ARG A 111 14.37 27.41 22.53
C ARG A 111 15.32 28.09 23.49
N THR A 112 15.01 28.00 24.77
CA THR A 112 15.80 28.55 25.88
C THR A 112 16.18 27.43 26.83
N ALA A 113 16.96 27.75 27.87
CA ALA A 113 17.25 26.79 28.93
C ALA A 113 16.00 26.41 29.73
N GLN A 114 15.00 27.29 29.75
CA GLN A 114 13.80 27.12 30.55
C GLN A 114 12.64 26.59 29.77
N ALA A 115 12.54 26.87 28.45
CA ALA A 115 11.35 26.66 27.62
C ALA A 115 11.65 26.19 26.20
N TYR A 116 10.68 25.51 25.58
CA TYR A 116 10.70 25.23 24.15
C TYR A 116 9.34 25.37 23.48
N ALA A 117 9.36 25.75 22.21
CA ALA A 117 8.22 25.69 21.31
C ALA A 117 8.74 25.45 19.88
N PHE A 118 8.17 24.46 19.20
CA PHE A 118 8.51 24.15 17.81
C PHE A 118 7.26 23.71 17.03
N SER A 119 7.36 23.82 15.71
CA SER A 119 6.40 23.28 14.76
C SER A 119 7.10 22.38 13.74
N VAL A 120 6.46 21.29 13.36
CA VAL A 120 6.84 20.46 12.22
C VAL A 120 6.00 20.88 11.03
N VAL A 121 6.65 21.33 9.96
CA VAL A 121 5.97 21.86 8.77
C VAL A 121 6.09 20.90 7.58
N GLY A 122 5.02 20.84 6.80
CA GLY A 122 4.98 20.13 5.53
C GLY A 122 5.73 20.89 4.44
N GLU A 123 5.84 20.27 3.26
CA GLU A 123 6.51 20.84 2.08
C GLU A 123 5.82 22.12 1.57
N ASP A 124 4.51 22.21 1.76
CA ASP A 124 3.67 23.38 1.48
C ASP A 124 3.79 24.49 2.53
N GLY A 125 4.60 24.28 3.58
CA GLY A 125 4.77 25.21 4.69
C GLY A 125 3.64 25.17 5.73
N GLN A 126 2.64 24.30 5.57
CA GLN A 126 1.59 24.11 6.56
C GLN A 126 2.14 23.49 7.85
N VAL A 127 1.62 23.93 9.00
CA VAL A 127 1.94 23.32 10.28
C VAL A 127 1.19 22.00 10.40
N LEU A 128 1.94 20.89 10.49
CA LEU A 128 1.38 19.54 10.58
C LEU A 128 1.29 19.04 12.03
N ALA A 129 2.24 19.45 12.86
CA ALA A 129 2.31 19.14 14.28
C ALA A 129 3.20 20.18 15.01
N GLY A 130 3.22 20.14 16.32
CA GLY A 130 4.10 20.96 17.14
C GLY A 130 4.23 20.40 18.55
N GLY A 131 5.10 21.02 19.33
CA GLY A 131 5.29 20.71 20.73
C GLY A 131 5.77 21.95 21.47
N GLU A 132 5.32 22.08 22.71
CA GLU A 132 5.70 23.15 23.61
C GLU A 132 5.86 22.61 25.03
N GLY A 133 6.77 23.23 25.77
CA GLY A 133 7.02 22.97 27.18
C GLY A 133 7.36 24.28 27.91
N PRO A 134 7.16 24.32 29.24
CA PRO A 134 7.50 25.47 30.07
C PRO A 134 8.97 25.79 29.91
#